data_AF-A0A951Q8H0-F1
#
_entry.id   AF-A0A951Q8H0-F1
#
_cell.length_a   1.000
_cell.length_b   1.000
_cell.length_c   1.000
_cell.angle_alpha   90.00
_cell.angle_beta   90.00
_cell.angle_gamma   90.00
#
_symmetry.space_group_name_H-M   'P 1'
#
loop_
_entity.id
_entity.type
_entity.pdbx_description
1 polymer ?
#
loop_
_entity_poly.entity_id
_entity_poly.type
_entity_poly.pdbx_seq_one_letter_code
_entity_poly.pdbx_strand_id
1 'polypeptide(L)'
;MKATEFKILTELDARKFDQLLNQYRLDHHIHQWPFISLEDTFNALEGYPKFRQSFSAFFDIYLQDVALQSDLKVIQDETNREYKGGEIDGFFSLRMGRYIASSNTAIRLRAMWDKLMGLKVLLYCPDKYESFSGAKSRLRAFKKVVDTWKIADEKQIEEAEEWNKALEQSIDQFEKYVREIDDNFRTAEAHSVGRMWKWAFVKQEDEDDPFEKLLLASNDIYEQLNEVSFFLKFRAARK
;
A
#
# COMPACT_ATOMS: atom_id res chain seq x y z
N MET A 1 -18.48 -29.60 0.17
CA MET A 1 -19.09 -28.27 0.34
C MET A 1 -18.63 -27.41 -0.83
N LYS A 2 -19.54 -26.81 -1.62
CA LYS A 2 -19.11 -25.88 -2.69
C LYS A 2 -18.72 -24.56 -2.04
N ALA A 3 -17.56 -24.02 -2.40
CA ALA A 3 -17.17 -22.69 -1.92
C ALA A 3 -18.19 -21.66 -2.40
N THR A 4 -18.68 -20.82 -1.49
CA THR A 4 -19.53 -19.67 -1.80
C THR A 4 -18.67 -18.42 -1.86
N GLU A 5 -18.81 -17.63 -2.92
CA GLU A 5 -18.08 -16.38 -3.12
C GLU A 5 -18.76 -15.22 -2.37
N PHE A 6 -17.98 -14.40 -1.66
CA PHE A 6 -18.48 -13.14 -1.10
C PHE A 6 -18.48 -12.08 -2.19
N LYS A 7 -19.67 -11.62 -2.61
CA LYS A 7 -19.82 -10.61 -3.65
C LYS A 7 -20.22 -9.27 -3.04
N ILE A 8 -19.53 -8.20 -3.42
CA ILE A 8 -19.89 -6.83 -3.04
C ILE A 8 -20.54 -6.15 -4.25
N LEU A 9 -21.86 -6.26 -4.35
CA LEU A 9 -22.61 -5.72 -5.49
C LEU A 9 -23.33 -4.41 -5.14
N THR A 10 -23.67 -4.23 -3.87
CA THR A 10 -24.42 -3.11 -3.34
C THR A 10 -23.66 -2.41 -2.20
N GLU A 11 -24.11 -1.21 -1.86
CA GLU A 11 -23.68 -0.48 -0.66
C GLU A 11 -23.85 -1.33 0.62
N LEU A 12 -24.99 -2.03 0.75
CA LEU A 12 -25.25 -2.89 1.91
C LEU A 12 -24.25 -4.05 2.02
N ASP A 13 -23.85 -4.63 0.89
CA ASP A 13 -22.81 -5.66 0.87
C ASP A 13 -21.45 -5.10 1.32
N ALA A 14 -21.12 -3.88 0.91
CA ALA A 14 -19.88 -3.20 1.29
C ALA A 14 -19.87 -2.92 2.80
N ARG A 15 -20.96 -2.37 3.36
CA ARG A 15 -21.15 -2.17 4.80
C ARG A 15 -21.01 -3.48 5.58
N LYS A 16 -21.68 -4.54 5.12
CA LYS A 16 -21.63 -5.86 5.78
C LYS A 16 -20.22 -6.43 5.77
N PHE A 17 -19.50 -6.29 4.65
CA PHE A 17 -18.11 -6.75 4.58
C PHE A 17 -17.22 -5.96 5.56
N ASP A 18 -17.36 -4.64 5.60
CA ASP A 18 -16.57 -3.78 6.48
C ASP A 18 -16.80 -4.14 7.96
N GLN A 19 -18.04 -4.42 8.36
CA GLN A 19 -18.37 -4.91 9.71
C GLN A 19 -17.68 -6.25 10.03
N LEU A 20 -17.74 -7.21 9.12
CA LEU A 20 -17.10 -8.52 9.31
C LEU A 20 -15.57 -8.39 9.38
N LEU A 21 -14.98 -7.53 8.54
CA LEU A 21 -13.54 -7.28 8.54
C LEU A 21 -13.09 -6.55 9.80
N ASN A 22 -13.87 -5.58 10.28
CA ASN A 22 -13.59 -4.89 11.55
C ASN A 22 -13.65 -5.86 12.73
N GLN A 23 -14.62 -6.78 12.75
CA GLN A 23 -14.67 -7.83 13.77
C GLN A 23 -13.41 -8.70 13.70
N TYR A 24 -13.01 -9.14 12.50
CA TYR A 24 -11.77 -9.89 12.30
C TYR A 24 -10.54 -9.12 12.82
N ARG A 25 -10.42 -7.82 12.53
CA ARG A 25 -9.32 -6.98 13.02
C ARG A 25 -9.28 -6.94 14.55
N LEU A 26 -10.44 -6.80 15.19
CA LEU A 26 -10.56 -6.80 16.66
C LEU A 26 -10.12 -8.13 17.25
N ASP A 27 -10.62 -9.24 16.70
CA ASP A 27 -10.31 -10.61 17.17
C ASP A 27 -8.81 -10.94 17.04
N HIS A 28 -8.12 -10.32 16.08
CA HIS A 28 -6.71 -10.53 15.80
C HIS A 28 -5.79 -9.40 16.29
N HIS A 29 -6.32 -8.41 17.04
CA HIS A 29 -5.57 -7.24 17.53
C HIS A 29 -4.82 -6.47 16.42
N ILE A 30 -5.44 -6.35 15.25
CA ILE A 30 -4.93 -5.61 14.10
C ILE A 30 -5.42 -4.17 14.18
N HIS A 31 -4.51 -3.21 14.10
CA HIS A 31 -4.86 -1.79 14.15
C HIS A 31 -5.72 -1.39 12.94
N GLN A 32 -6.69 -0.49 13.16
CA GLN A 32 -7.48 0.13 12.11
C GLN A 32 -6.99 1.55 11.84
N TRP A 33 -6.42 1.75 10.67
CA TRP A 33 -6.15 3.10 10.17
C TRP A 33 -7.46 3.81 9.80
N PRO A 34 -7.53 5.16 9.92
CA PRO A 34 -8.74 5.95 9.73
C PRO A 34 -9.09 6.13 8.25
N PHE A 35 -9.19 5.03 7.51
CA PHE A 35 -9.63 5.04 6.13
C PHE A 35 -11.10 5.48 6.02
N ILE A 36 -11.46 5.95 4.83
CA ILE A 36 -12.87 6.00 4.44
C ILE A 36 -13.45 4.57 4.48
N SER A 37 -14.69 4.41 4.95
CA SER A 37 -15.32 3.10 5.02
C SER A 37 -15.54 2.51 3.62
N LEU A 38 -15.71 1.19 3.51
CA LEU A 38 -16.01 0.57 2.21
C LEU A 38 -17.37 1.04 1.68
N GLU A 39 -18.33 1.27 2.56
CA GLU A 39 -19.64 1.84 2.25
C GLU A 39 -19.50 3.24 1.63
N ASP A 40 -18.83 4.16 2.33
CA ASP A 40 -18.63 5.53 1.86
C ASP A 40 -17.84 5.56 0.55
N THR A 41 -16.87 4.66 0.39
CA THR A 41 -16.11 4.50 -0.86
C THR A 41 -17.00 4.03 -2.00
N PHE A 42 -17.88 3.06 -1.74
CA PHE A 42 -18.85 2.57 -2.72
C PHE A 42 -19.75 3.73 -3.18
N ASN A 43 -20.30 4.47 -2.22
CA ASN A 43 -21.17 5.63 -2.48
C ASN A 43 -20.43 6.76 -3.22
N ALA A 44 -19.18 7.06 -2.85
CA ALA A 44 -18.36 8.07 -3.52
C ALA A 44 -18.12 7.73 -4.99
N LEU A 45 -17.84 6.46 -5.29
CA LEU A 45 -17.48 5.99 -6.61
C LEU A 45 -18.69 5.58 -7.46
N GLU A 46 -19.88 5.41 -6.89
CA GLU A 46 -21.07 5.07 -7.66
C GLU A 46 -21.31 6.10 -8.78
N GLY A 47 -21.57 5.63 -10.01
CA GLY A 47 -21.69 6.50 -11.19
C GLY A 47 -20.37 7.13 -11.68
N TYR A 48 -19.23 6.86 -11.04
CA TYR A 48 -17.91 7.29 -11.52
C TYR A 48 -17.45 6.43 -12.72
N PRO A 49 -16.75 6.99 -13.72
CA PRO A 49 -16.15 6.19 -14.79
C PRO A 49 -15.27 5.09 -14.23
N LYS A 50 -15.41 3.86 -14.73
CA LYS A 50 -14.68 2.69 -14.22
C LYS A 50 -14.92 2.41 -12.72
N PHE A 51 -16.10 2.79 -12.18
CA PHE A 51 -16.54 2.56 -10.81
C PHE A 51 -16.08 1.21 -10.22
N ARG A 52 -16.42 0.10 -10.89
CA ARG A 52 -16.12 -1.25 -10.40
C ARG A 52 -14.62 -1.51 -10.32
N GLN A 53 -13.84 -1.03 -11.27
CA GLN A 53 -12.38 -1.14 -11.23
C GLN A 53 -11.79 -0.30 -10.10
N SER A 54 -12.24 0.94 -9.92
CA SER A 54 -11.78 1.83 -8.84
C SER A 54 -12.10 1.25 -7.47
N PHE A 55 -13.34 0.78 -7.29
CA PHE A 55 -13.78 0.16 -6.05
C PHE A 55 -12.99 -1.13 -5.78
N SER A 56 -12.81 -2.00 -6.78
CA SER A 56 -12.01 -3.22 -6.63
C SER A 56 -10.55 -2.91 -6.29
N ALA A 57 -9.94 -1.88 -6.89
CA ALA A 57 -8.57 -1.49 -6.59
C ALA A 57 -8.44 -0.97 -5.15
N PHE A 58 -9.37 -0.13 -4.70
CA PHE A 58 -9.41 0.34 -3.31
C PHE A 58 -9.63 -0.82 -2.33
N PHE A 59 -10.59 -1.69 -2.62
CA PHE A 59 -10.92 -2.86 -1.81
C PHE A 59 -9.72 -3.81 -1.66
N ASP A 60 -8.99 -4.07 -2.75
CA ASP A 60 -7.75 -4.85 -2.71
C ASP A 60 -6.73 -4.22 -1.77
N ILE A 61 -6.52 -2.89 -1.84
CA ILE A 61 -5.59 -2.19 -0.94
C ILE A 61 -6.07 -2.30 0.51
N TYR A 62 -7.37 -2.17 0.75
CA TYR A 62 -7.98 -2.30 2.07
C TYR A 62 -7.71 -3.68 2.70
N LEU A 63 -7.81 -4.76 1.91
CA LEU A 63 -7.46 -6.11 2.36
C LEU A 63 -5.95 -6.31 2.56
N GLN A 64 -5.13 -5.74 1.67
CA GLN A 64 -3.68 -5.81 1.81
C GLN A 64 -3.19 -5.07 3.05
N ASP A 65 -3.83 -3.97 3.45
CA ASP A 65 -3.51 -3.28 4.70
C ASP A 65 -3.72 -4.19 5.92
N VAL A 66 -4.86 -4.88 6.03
CA VAL A 66 -5.12 -5.79 7.15
C VAL A 66 -4.04 -6.87 7.24
N ALA A 67 -3.65 -7.43 6.11
CA ALA A 67 -2.61 -8.45 6.06
C ALA A 67 -1.21 -7.88 6.35
N LEU A 68 -0.90 -6.68 5.84
CA LEU A 68 0.33 -5.94 6.11
C LEU A 68 0.49 -5.67 7.60
N GLN A 69 -0.55 -5.17 8.26
CA GLN A 69 -0.54 -4.90 9.70
C GLN A 69 -0.32 -6.17 10.52
N SER A 70 -0.87 -7.32 10.08
CA SER A 70 -0.58 -8.61 10.71
C SER A 70 0.90 -9.00 10.57
N ASP A 71 1.50 -8.83 9.39
CA ASP A 71 2.92 -9.14 9.19
C ASP A 71 3.83 -8.18 9.97
N LEU A 72 3.50 -6.87 10.00
CA LEU A 72 4.22 -5.86 10.78
C LEU A 72 4.18 -6.17 12.29
N LYS A 73 3.02 -6.60 12.80
CA LYS A 73 2.88 -7.03 14.20
C LYS A 73 3.81 -8.20 14.53
N VAL A 74 3.87 -9.21 13.65
CA VAL A 74 4.80 -10.33 13.84
C VAL A 74 6.24 -9.84 13.88
N ILE A 75 6.64 -8.96 12.95
CA ILE A 75 8.01 -8.42 12.97
C ILE A 75 8.28 -7.68 14.28
N GLN A 76 7.36 -6.82 14.72
CA GLN A 76 7.51 -6.08 15.98
C GLN A 76 7.61 -7.02 17.19
N ASP A 77 6.75 -8.05 17.27
CA ASP A 77 6.73 -9.00 18.38
C ASP A 77 8.02 -9.83 18.43
N GLU A 78 8.49 -10.34 17.29
CA GLU A 78 9.74 -11.11 17.21
C GLU A 78 10.98 -10.25 17.52
N THR A 79 11.04 -9.01 17.02
CA THR A 79 12.10 -8.05 17.35
C THR A 79 12.11 -7.72 18.85
N ASN A 80 10.94 -7.49 19.46
CA ASN A 80 10.83 -7.24 20.90
C ASN A 80 11.25 -8.44 21.76
N ARG A 81 10.97 -9.67 21.33
CA ARG A 81 11.44 -10.89 22.02
C ARG A 81 12.95 -11.02 21.95
N GLU A 82 13.54 -10.70 20.81
CA GLU A 82 14.99 -10.70 20.63
C GLU A 82 15.67 -9.68 21.57
N TYR A 83 15.19 -8.44 21.62
CA TYR A 83 15.74 -7.41 22.52
C TYR A 83 15.62 -7.76 24.00
N LYS A 84 14.60 -8.51 24.40
CA LYS A 84 14.40 -8.95 25.79
C LYS A 84 15.32 -10.12 26.20
N GLY A 85 16.28 -10.50 25.36
CA GLY A 85 17.25 -11.54 25.66
C GLY A 85 16.69 -12.95 25.49
N GLY A 86 15.83 -13.16 24.47
CA GLY A 86 15.41 -14.50 24.08
C GLY A 86 16.61 -15.44 23.98
N GLU A 87 16.57 -16.54 24.73
CA GLU A 87 17.68 -17.48 24.85
C GLU A 87 18.15 -18.01 23.48
N ILE A 88 19.38 -18.53 23.44
CA ILE A 88 19.98 -19.18 22.27
C ILE A 88 19.07 -20.32 21.74
N ASP A 89 18.28 -20.94 22.61
CA ASP A 89 17.25 -21.91 22.25
C ASP A 89 16.03 -21.22 21.61
N GLY A 90 15.83 -21.46 20.32
CA GLY A 90 14.74 -20.89 19.54
C GLY A 90 15.12 -19.66 18.71
N PHE A 91 16.38 -19.19 18.77
CA PHE A 91 16.87 -18.07 17.95
C PHE A 91 16.55 -18.23 16.45
N PHE A 92 16.79 -19.44 15.90
CA PHE A 92 16.46 -19.73 14.51
C PHE A 92 14.96 -19.60 14.22
N SER A 93 14.10 -20.12 15.08
CA SER A 93 12.64 -20.05 14.91
C SER A 93 12.13 -18.62 14.93
N LEU A 94 12.62 -17.79 15.86
CA LEU A 94 12.30 -16.35 15.94
C LEU A 94 12.74 -15.63 14.65
N ARG A 95 14.00 -15.82 14.23
CA ARG A 95 14.55 -15.20 13.01
C ARG A 95 13.84 -15.68 11.74
N MET A 96 13.42 -16.95 11.68
CA MET A 96 12.64 -17.47 10.57
C MET A 96 11.23 -16.86 10.51
N GLY A 97 10.57 -16.69 11.66
CA GLY A 97 9.29 -15.98 11.76
C GLY A 97 9.39 -14.54 11.25
N ARG A 98 10.42 -13.82 11.70
CA ARG A 98 10.74 -12.46 11.24
C ARG A 98 11.06 -12.40 9.74
N TYR A 99 11.82 -13.35 9.21
CA TYR A 99 12.12 -13.47 7.78
C TYR A 99 10.85 -13.62 6.95
N ILE A 100 9.97 -14.55 7.33
CA ILE A 100 8.71 -14.81 6.62
C ILE A 100 7.85 -13.55 6.61
N ALA A 101 7.66 -12.93 7.79
CA ALA A 101 6.84 -11.72 7.91
C ALA A 101 7.45 -10.55 7.12
N SER A 102 8.76 -10.36 7.16
CA SER A 102 9.46 -9.31 6.39
C SER A 102 9.34 -9.52 4.87
N SER A 103 9.44 -10.78 4.42
CA SER A 103 9.22 -11.15 3.02
C SER A 103 7.81 -10.86 2.57
N ASN A 104 6.82 -11.23 3.38
CA ASN A 104 5.42 -10.96 3.09
C ASN A 104 5.16 -9.45 3.03
N THR A 105 5.63 -8.69 4.04
CA THR A 105 5.55 -7.23 4.11
C THR A 105 6.10 -6.57 2.86
N ALA A 106 7.31 -6.93 2.41
CA ALA A 106 7.91 -6.37 1.21
C ALA A 106 7.07 -6.62 -0.05
N ILE A 107 6.56 -7.85 -0.24
CA ILE A 107 5.70 -8.20 -1.37
C ILE A 107 4.38 -7.42 -1.31
N ARG A 108 3.78 -7.29 -0.13
CA ARG A 108 2.53 -6.54 0.07
C ARG A 108 2.72 -5.06 -0.21
N LEU A 109 3.75 -4.43 0.36
CA LEU A 109 4.05 -3.02 0.11
C LEU A 109 4.23 -2.77 -1.39
N ARG A 110 4.99 -3.62 -2.09
CA ARG A 110 5.17 -3.50 -3.54
C ARG A 110 3.84 -3.61 -4.30
N ALA A 111 3.00 -4.58 -3.93
CA ALA A 111 1.68 -4.77 -4.55
C ALA A 111 0.73 -3.60 -4.25
N MET A 112 0.73 -3.08 -3.03
CA MET A 112 -0.05 -1.92 -2.62
C MET A 112 0.39 -0.67 -3.39
N TRP A 113 1.68 -0.45 -3.59
CA TRP A 113 2.19 0.63 -4.44
C TRP A 113 1.69 0.55 -5.89
N ASP A 114 1.72 -0.64 -6.51
CA ASP A 114 1.19 -0.84 -7.86
C ASP A 114 -0.32 -0.56 -7.94
N LYS A 115 -1.07 -1.03 -6.93
CA LYS A 115 -2.52 -0.82 -6.84
C LYS A 115 -2.86 0.64 -6.59
N LEU A 116 -2.11 1.34 -5.75
CA LEU A 116 -2.29 2.74 -5.45
C LEU A 116 -2.02 3.63 -6.67
N MET A 117 -0.94 3.38 -7.42
CA MET A 117 -0.71 4.03 -8.72
C MET A 117 -1.88 3.79 -9.67
N GLY A 118 -2.35 2.54 -9.77
CA GLY A 118 -3.50 2.19 -10.60
C GLY A 118 -4.79 2.88 -10.16
N LEU A 119 -5.04 2.96 -8.86
CA LEU A 119 -6.18 3.66 -8.28
C LEU A 119 -6.11 5.16 -8.58
N LYS A 120 -4.97 5.81 -8.38
CA LYS A 120 -4.80 7.23 -8.76
C LYS A 120 -5.06 7.43 -10.26
N VAL A 121 -4.53 6.57 -11.14
CA VAL A 121 -4.85 6.64 -12.59
C VAL A 121 -6.36 6.48 -12.84
N LEU A 122 -7.03 5.52 -12.19
CA LEU A 122 -8.47 5.34 -12.31
C LEU A 122 -9.26 6.58 -11.85
N LEU A 123 -8.83 7.24 -10.78
CA LEU A 123 -9.52 8.40 -10.18
C LEU A 123 -9.27 9.72 -10.90
N TYR A 124 -8.14 9.88 -11.60
CA TYR A 124 -7.79 11.15 -12.24
C TYR A 124 -7.80 11.08 -13.78
N CYS A 125 -7.45 9.93 -14.37
CA CYS A 125 -7.42 9.71 -15.83
C CYS A 125 -7.90 8.29 -16.20
N PRO A 126 -9.18 7.96 -15.98
CA PRO A 126 -9.72 6.61 -16.19
C PRO A 126 -9.57 6.11 -17.64
N ASP A 127 -9.50 7.01 -18.61
CA ASP A 127 -9.25 6.73 -20.03
C ASP A 127 -7.83 6.19 -20.29
N LYS A 128 -6.85 6.57 -19.47
CA LYS A 128 -5.46 6.10 -19.58
C LYS A 128 -5.22 4.75 -18.88
N TYR A 129 -6.17 4.29 -18.08
CA TYR A 129 -5.98 3.10 -17.23
C TYR A 129 -5.57 1.85 -18.01
N GLU A 130 -6.17 1.56 -19.16
CA GLU A 130 -5.82 0.34 -19.92
C GLU A 130 -4.38 0.38 -20.47
N SER A 131 -3.93 1.57 -20.89
CA SER A 131 -2.54 1.74 -21.34
C SER A 131 -1.55 1.61 -20.18
N PHE A 132 -1.92 2.12 -19.01
CA PHE A 132 -1.16 1.95 -17.77
C PHE A 132 -1.16 0.48 -17.32
N SER A 133 -2.30 -0.21 -17.44
CA SER A 133 -2.50 -1.61 -17.05
C SER A 133 -1.66 -2.57 -17.90
N GLY A 134 -1.49 -2.28 -19.18
CA GLY A 134 -0.66 -3.08 -20.09
C GLY A 134 0.84 -2.80 -20.01
N ALA A 135 1.29 -1.80 -19.25
CA ALA A 135 2.68 -1.35 -19.31
C ALA A 135 3.66 -2.34 -18.64
N LYS A 136 4.84 -2.53 -19.27
CA LYS A 136 5.94 -3.36 -18.72
C LYS A 136 6.48 -2.85 -17.39
N SER A 137 6.49 -1.53 -17.20
CA SER A 137 6.89 -0.88 -15.95
C SER A 137 5.77 0.05 -15.52
N ARG A 138 5.09 -0.30 -14.42
CA ARG A 138 3.97 0.48 -13.89
C ARG A 138 4.43 1.85 -13.41
N LEU A 139 5.56 1.94 -12.72
CA LEU A 139 6.13 3.22 -12.29
C LEU A 139 6.40 4.17 -13.46
N ARG A 140 7.06 3.70 -14.53
CA ARG A 140 7.33 4.55 -15.70
C ARG A 140 6.05 4.97 -16.42
N ALA A 141 5.06 4.09 -16.49
CA ALA A 141 3.76 4.42 -17.08
C ALA A 141 2.98 5.41 -16.21
N PHE A 142 3.03 5.26 -14.89
CA PHE A 142 2.44 6.18 -13.93
C PHE A 142 3.01 7.58 -14.12
N LYS A 143 4.34 7.73 -14.12
CA LYS A 143 5.04 9.01 -14.37
C LYS A 143 4.52 9.72 -15.62
N LYS A 144 4.46 9.00 -16.75
CA LYS A 144 3.93 9.54 -18.02
C LYS A 144 2.47 9.99 -17.94
N VAL A 145 1.63 9.29 -17.17
CA VAL A 145 0.24 9.71 -16.96
C VAL A 145 0.19 10.94 -16.07
N VAL A 146 0.93 10.95 -14.96
CA VAL A 146 0.95 12.07 -14.01
C VAL A 146 1.53 13.35 -14.63
N ASP A 147 2.49 13.25 -15.55
CA ASP A 147 2.98 14.41 -16.31
C ASP A 147 1.86 15.15 -17.06
N THR A 148 0.76 14.46 -17.40
CA THR A 148 -0.40 15.09 -18.04
C THR A 148 -1.31 15.86 -17.07
N TRP A 149 -1.10 15.73 -15.76
CA TRP A 149 -1.83 16.45 -14.71
C TRP A 149 -1.21 17.80 -14.38
N LYS A 150 -0.02 18.09 -14.93
CA LYS A 150 0.66 19.37 -14.73
C LYS A 150 -0.15 20.51 -15.35
N ILE A 151 -0.23 21.62 -14.62
CA ILE A 151 -0.85 22.85 -15.13
C ILE A 151 0.16 23.52 -16.05
N ALA A 152 -0.28 23.88 -17.27
CA ALA A 152 0.60 24.48 -18.27
C ALA A 152 1.14 25.87 -17.83
N ASP A 153 2.42 26.10 -18.11
CA ASP A 153 3.18 27.32 -17.75
C ASP A 153 2.58 28.61 -18.32
N GLU A 154 1.71 28.51 -19.33
CA GLU A 154 1.04 29.64 -19.99
C GLU A 154 0.22 30.50 -19.02
N LYS A 155 -0.10 29.99 -17.82
CA LYS A 155 -0.89 30.74 -16.83
C LYS A 155 -0.06 31.58 -15.86
N GLN A 156 1.26 31.36 -15.71
CA GLN A 156 2.14 32.04 -14.72
C GLN A 156 1.44 32.37 -13.38
N ILE A 157 0.76 31.36 -12.82
CA ILE A 157 0.11 31.47 -11.50
C ILE A 157 1.03 30.77 -10.51
N GLU A 158 1.43 31.46 -9.44
CA GLU A 158 2.27 30.91 -8.36
C GLU A 158 1.71 29.56 -7.85
N GLU A 159 0.40 29.48 -7.70
CA GLU A 159 -0.33 28.27 -7.28
C GLU A 159 -0.14 27.08 -8.25
N ALA A 160 0.07 27.34 -9.54
CA ALA A 160 0.32 26.30 -10.54
C ALA A 160 1.74 25.73 -10.44
N GLU A 161 2.73 26.58 -10.14
CA GLU A 161 4.11 26.15 -9.89
C GLU A 161 4.20 25.32 -8.60
N GLU A 162 3.56 25.78 -7.52
CA GLU A 162 3.47 25.03 -6.26
C GLU A 162 2.81 23.66 -6.45
N TRP A 163 1.69 23.62 -7.18
CA TRP A 163 1.00 22.38 -7.51
C TRP A 163 1.88 21.40 -8.30
N ASN A 164 2.52 21.88 -9.38
CA ASN A 164 3.38 21.05 -10.22
C ASN A 164 4.58 20.50 -9.42
N LYS A 165 5.16 21.31 -8.53
CA LYS A 165 6.25 20.90 -7.66
C LYS A 165 5.80 19.86 -6.63
N ALA A 166 4.65 20.04 -5.98
CA ALA A 166 4.10 19.06 -5.06
C ALA A 166 3.82 17.72 -5.77
N LEU A 167 3.33 17.78 -7.00
CA LEU A 167 3.09 16.60 -7.82
C LEU A 167 4.38 15.85 -8.16
N GLU A 168 5.44 16.55 -8.54
CA GLU A 168 6.76 15.97 -8.78
C GLU A 168 7.34 15.32 -7.52
N GLN A 169 7.24 15.99 -6.37
CA GLN A 169 7.66 15.43 -5.08
C GLN A 169 6.93 14.13 -4.74
N SER A 170 5.62 14.08 -4.96
CA SER A 170 4.83 12.85 -4.78
C SER A 170 5.36 11.73 -5.69
N ILE A 171 5.59 12.01 -6.98
CA ILE A 171 6.13 11.02 -7.93
C ILE A 171 7.51 10.49 -7.48
N ASP A 172 8.37 11.37 -7.00
CA ASP A 172 9.71 11.00 -6.53
C ASP A 172 9.64 10.13 -5.27
N GLN A 173 8.67 10.38 -4.38
CA GLN A 173 8.38 9.50 -3.25
C GLN A 173 7.95 8.10 -3.72
N PHE A 174 6.99 7.99 -4.66
CA PHE A 174 6.59 6.70 -5.23
C PHE A 174 7.80 5.94 -5.80
N GLU A 175 8.66 6.63 -6.55
CA GLU A 175 9.86 6.01 -7.12
C GLU A 175 10.84 5.57 -6.03
N LYS A 176 11.10 6.42 -5.05
CA LYS A 176 12.01 6.14 -3.94
C LYS A 176 11.60 4.84 -3.24
N TYR A 177 10.36 4.72 -2.78
CA TYR A 177 9.94 3.55 -2.00
C TYR A 177 9.80 2.29 -2.84
N VAL A 178 9.31 2.39 -4.08
CA VAL A 178 9.24 1.22 -4.98
C VAL A 178 10.64 0.67 -5.24
N ARG A 179 11.62 1.55 -5.53
CA ARG A 179 13.01 1.15 -5.74
C ARG A 179 13.63 0.62 -4.45
N GLU A 180 13.40 1.29 -3.32
CA GLU A 180 13.94 0.85 -2.04
C GLU A 180 13.45 -0.55 -1.67
N ILE A 181 12.18 -0.87 -1.89
CA ILE A 181 11.65 -2.22 -1.70
C ILE A 181 12.29 -3.21 -2.69
N ASP A 182 12.34 -2.85 -3.97
CA ASP A 182 12.87 -3.72 -5.03
C ASP A 182 14.37 -4.01 -4.83
N ASP A 183 15.17 -3.04 -4.42
CA ASP A 183 16.63 -3.17 -4.27
C ASP A 183 17.03 -3.93 -3.00
N ASN A 184 16.26 -3.78 -1.91
CA ASN A 184 16.63 -4.30 -0.60
C ASN A 184 15.96 -5.64 -0.26
N PHE A 185 14.72 -5.85 -0.70
CA PHE A 185 13.87 -6.94 -0.23
C PHE A 185 13.46 -7.95 -1.30
N ARG A 186 13.73 -7.70 -2.59
CA ARG A 186 13.57 -8.76 -3.60
C ARG A 186 14.64 -9.84 -3.46
N THR A 187 14.30 -11.07 -3.84
CA THR A 187 15.23 -12.20 -3.83
C THR A 187 16.40 -11.96 -4.77
N ALA A 188 17.59 -12.43 -4.38
CA ALA A 188 18.81 -12.26 -5.14
C ALA A 188 18.78 -12.91 -6.53
N GLU A 189 17.87 -13.86 -6.79
CA GLU A 189 17.73 -14.50 -8.10
C GLU A 189 17.30 -13.54 -9.21
N ALA A 190 16.55 -12.48 -8.90
CA ALA A 190 16.09 -11.54 -9.92
C ALA A 190 17.13 -10.45 -10.28
N HIS A 191 17.95 -10.02 -9.31
CA HIS A 191 18.84 -8.85 -9.48
C HIS A 191 20.20 -8.93 -8.77
N SER A 192 20.55 -10.03 -8.10
CA SER A 192 21.79 -10.20 -7.31
C SER A 192 21.95 -9.23 -6.12
N VAL A 193 20.90 -8.47 -5.75
CA VAL A 193 20.97 -7.41 -4.70
C VAL A 193 20.19 -7.75 -3.41
N GLY A 194 19.41 -8.84 -3.38
CA GLY A 194 18.57 -9.19 -2.23
C GLY A 194 19.34 -9.47 -0.93
N ARG A 195 19.12 -8.63 0.10
CA ARG A 195 19.79 -8.75 1.42
C ARG A 195 18.89 -9.24 2.54
N MET A 196 17.60 -9.45 2.29
CA MET A 196 16.63 -9.83 3.31
C MET A 196 17.02 -11.06 4.15
N TRP A 197 17.54 -12.12 3.51
CA TRP A 197 18.02 -13.30 4.25
C TRP A 197 19.25 -12.99 5.11
N LYS A 198 20.18 -12.15 4.61
CA LYS A 198 21.35 -11.73 5.40
C LYS A 198 20.89 -10.98 6.64
N TRP A 199 19.95 -10.06 6.49
CA TRP A 199 19.45 -9.29 7.60
C TRP A 199 18.67 -10.11 8.62
N ALA A 200 17.87 -11.05 8.14
CA ALA A 200 17.09 -11.92 9.02
C ALA A 200 17.96 -12.83 9.90
N PHE A 201 19.16 -13.22 9.44
CA PHE A 201 20.01 -14.18 10.16
C PHE A 201 21.32 -13.60 10.70
N VAL A 202 21.59 -12.31 10.51
CA VAL A 202 22.70 -11.60 11.16
C VAL A 202 22.19 -10.90 12.42
N LYS A 203 22.96 -10.99 13.50
CA LYS A 203 22.73 -10.21 14.72
C LYS A 203 22.87 -8.72 14.34
N GLN A 204 21.77 -7.99 14.41
CA GLN A 204 21.76 -6.57 14.06
C GLN A 204 22.33 -5.78 15.25
N GLU A 205 23.16 -4.79 14.95
CA GLU A 205 23.42 -3.67 15.87
C GLU A 205 22.35 -2.60 15.57
N ASP A 206 21.97 -1.80 16.58
CA ASP A 206 20.77 -0.93 16.54
C ASP A 206 20.68 0.02 15.31
N GLU A 207 21.80 0.31 14.64
CA GLU A 207 21.88 1.31 13.55
C GLU A 207 21.55 0.79 12.13
N ASP A 208 21.28 -0.51 11.94
CA ASP A 208 21.15 -1.10 10.59
C ASP A 208 19.91 -1.99 10.38
N ASP A 209 18.86 -1.84 11.20
CA ASP A 209 17.66 -2.68 11.06
C ASP A 209 16.85 -2.35 9.79
N PRO A 210 16.83 -3.22 8.76
CA PRO A 210 16.04 -2.97 7.55
C PRO A 210 14.54 -2.93 7.81
N PHE A 211 14.06 -3.40 8.97
CA PHE A 211 12.66 -3.30 9.34
C PHE A 211 12.20 -1.85 9.44
N GLU A 212 13.07 -0.92 9.86
CA GLU A 212 12.74 0.50 9.89
C GLU A 212 12.34 0.99 8.49
N LYS A 213 13.02 0.51 7.45
CA LYS A 213 12.70 0.85 6.05
C LYS A 213 11.33 0.33 5.62
N LEU A 214 10.95 -0.87 6.07
CA LEU A 214 9.60 -1.41 5.80
C LEU A 214 8.53 -0.60 6.53
N LEU A 215 8.79 -0.18 7.77
CA LEU A 215 7.88 0.69 8.52
C LEU A 215 7.73 2.06 7.85
N LEU A 216 8.84 2.70 7.46
CA LEU A 216 8.82 3.99 6.75
C LEU A 216 8.03 3.88 5.44
N ALA A 217 8.28 2.84 4.64
CA ALA A 217 7.53 2.59 3.41
C ALA A 217 6.03 2.33 3.67
N SER A 218 5.67 1.69 4.80
CA SER A 218 4.27 1.51 5.18
C SER A 218 3.57 2.81 5.56
N ASN A 219 4.25 3.69 6.30
CA ASN A 219 3.73 5.00 6.68
C ASN A 219 3.47 5.88 5.46
N ASP A 220 4.34 5.83 4.47
CA ASP A 220 4.18 6.59 3.23
C ASP A 220 2.96 6.12 2.42
N ILE A 221 2.72 4.80 2.33
CA ILE A 221 1.49 4.27 1.74
C ILE A 221 0.26 4.82 2.48
N TYR A 222 0.31 4.94 3.81
CA TYR A 222 -0.79 5.47 4.59
C TYR A 222 -1.04 6.96 4.35
N GLU A 223 0.00 7.75 4.17
CA GLU A 223 -0.12 9.15 3.75
C GLU A 223 -0.85 9.25 2.40
N GLN A 224 -0.41 8.47 1.42
CA GLN A 224 -1.02 8.46 0.09
C GLN A 224 -2.46 7.94 0.10
N LEU A 225 -2.79 6.98 0.98
CA LEU A 225 -4.16 6.49 1.15
C LEU A 225 -5.06 7.48 1.88
N ASN A 226 -4.50 8.28 2.79
CA ASN A 226 -5.24 9.37 3.44
C ASN A 226 -5.62 10.45 2.42
N GLU A 227 -4.74 10.80 1.49
CA GLU A 227 -5.07 11.70 0.37
C GLU A 227 -6.24 11.17 -0.46
N VAL A 228 -6.17 9.90 -0.86
CA VAL A 228 -7.24 9.24 -1.64
C VAL A 228 -8.54 9.20 -0.83
N SER A 229 -8.46 8.85 0.45
CA SER A 229 -9.61 8.82 1.35
C SER A 229 -10.26 10.19 1.50
N PHE A 230 -9.45 11.24 1.64
CA PHE A 230 -9.93 12.62 1.70
C PHE A 230 -10.67 13.02 0.42
N PHE A 231 -10.09 12.73 -0.74
CA PHE A 231 -10.72 12.97 -2.04
C PHE A 231 -12.08 12.25 -2.16
N LEU A 232 -12.14 10.98 -1.77
CA LEU A 232 -13.37 10.19 -1.82
C LEU A 232 -14.44 10.70 -0.84
N LYS A 233 -14.05 11.07 0.40
CA LYS A 233 -14.96 11.65 1.39
C LYS A 233 -15.56 12.96 0.88
N PHE A 234 -14.72 13.83 0.31
CA PHE A 234 -15.18 15.10 -0.26
C PHE A 234 -16.15 14.90 -1.42
N ARG A 235 -15.91 13.88 -2.25
CA ARG A 235 -16.82 13.50 -3.33
C ARG A 235 -18.15 12.96 -2.81
N ALA A 236 -18.12 12.09 -1.80
CA ALA A 236 -19.33 11.54 -1.18
C ALA A 236 -20.22 12.64 -0.61
N ALA A 237 -19.64 13.65 0.04
CA ALA A 237 -20.37 14.77 0.64
C ALA A 237 -21.05 15.73 -0.37
N ARG A 238 -20.73 15.63 -1.66
CA ARG A 238 -21.29 16.49 -2.73
C ARG A 238 -22.44 15.85 -3.50
N LYS A 239 -22.81 14.60 -3.18
CA LYS A 239 -23.98 13.93 -3.73
C LYS A 239 -25.17 14.13 -2.81
#